data_AF-B3NCM3-F1
#
_entry.id   AF-B3NCM3-F1
#
_cell.length_a   1.000
_cell.length_b   1.000
_cell.length_c   1.000
_cell.angle_alpha   90.00
_cell.angle_beta   90.00
_cell.angle_gamma   90.00
#
_symmetry.space_group_name_H-M   'P 1'
#
loop_
_entity.id
_entity.type
_entity.pdbx_description
1 polymer ?
#
loop_
_entity_poly.entity_id
_entity_poly.type
_entity_poly.pdbx_seq_one_letter_code
_entity_poly.pdbx_strand_id
1 'polypeptide(L)'
;MLIRTARKNRKKSYDMEDSESQKPEKNPSPARKEDRKEDRKERRKEQEMERKREVERRKEIAREKEQEKQNQQKWHKELEKERQREKELQRDHLRQEASTSSKRVNAEITKFDDEFERDIEKLERSICQLDFRSKTMATMWMDKLRQPPHNAAEARSRNIIASHLLKCCGDNIFKMEPFNHPPPPQNLTSIREKMVLTRDSTCHGMPIARPKEPNANLTQLFSDSYDGGAFLRQLPVPRDGAFFIYHMQPNL
;
A
#
# COMPACT_ATOMS: atom_id res chain seq x y z
N MET A 1 55.75 16.41 4.18
CA MET A 1 55.51 17.53 5.13
C MET A 1 55.07 16.96 6.46
N LEU A 2 55.97 17.01 7.43
CA LEU A 2 55.74 16.78 8.87
C LEU A 2 54.88 17.91 9.42
N ILE A 3 53.90 17.62 10.30
CA ILE A 3 53.76 18.31 11.61
C ILE A 3 53.14 17.31 12.62
N ARG A 4 53.95 16.95 13.63
CA ARG A 4 53.53 16.43 14.94
C ARG A 4 53.29 17.62 15.87
N THR A 5 52.24 17.59 16.68
CA THR A 5 52.16 18.23 18.02
C THR A 5 51.16 17.40 18.84
N ALA A 6 51.47 16.72 19.95
CA ALA A 6 52.06 17.08 21.25
C ALA A 6 51.03 17.59 22.29
N ARG A 7 50.70 16.69 23.24
CA ARG A 7 50.47 16.86 24.70
C ARG A 7 50.02 18.23 25.23
N LYS A 8 48.97 18.25 26.06
CA LYS A 8 49.06 18.80 27.44
C LYS A 8 47.89 18.45 28.37
N ASN A 9 48.25 17.90 29.53
CA ASN A 9 47.52 17.93 30.80
C ASN A 9 47.29 19.37 31.30
N ARG A 10 46.15 19.62 31.99
CA ARG A 10 46.04 20.41 33.26
C ARG A 10 44.56 20.42 33.71
N LYS A 11 44.27 19.85 34.88
CA LYS A 11 44.08 20.50 36.21
C LYS A 11 42.75 21.27 36.31
N LYS A 12 41.79 20.88 37.17
CA LYS A 12 41.72 20.86 38.66
C LYS A 12 40.90 22.07 39.16
N SER A 13 39.78 21.80 39.81
CA SER A 13 39.04 22.63 40.78
C SER A 13 38.18 21.60 41.55
N TYR A 14 38.40 21.19 42.81
CA TYR A 14 38.51 21.92 44.09
C TYR A 14 37.35 22.94 44.23
N ASP A 15 36.56 23.01 45.30
CA ASP A 15 36.46 22.28 46.57
C ASP A 15 35.16 22.80 47.23
N MET A 16 34.50 22.00 48.07
CA MET A 16 33.98 22.43 49.38
C MET A 16 33.19 21.28 50.02
N GLU A 17 33.68 20.96 51.21
CA GLU A 17 33.22 19.99 52.18
C GLU A 17 31.77 20.22 52.60
N ASP A 18 31.07 19.14 52.98
CA ASP A 18 30.47 19.16 54.31
C ASP A 18 30.50 17.77 54.93
N SER A 19 30.95 17.75 56.18
CA SER A 19 31.13 16.56 56.99
C SER A 19 29.80 16.18 57.64
N GLU A 20 29.53 14.89 57.79
CA GLU A 20 29.21 14.23 59.06
C GLU A 20 28.51 12.88 58.85
N SER A 21 29.19 11.83 59.34
CA SER A 21 28.63 10.80 60.23
C SER A 21 27.24 10.20 59.93
N GLN A 22 27.18 8.90 59.62
CA GLN A 22 26.59 7.86 60.51
C GLN A 22 26.32 6.51 59.81
N LYS A 23 26.98 5.47 60.35
CA LYS A 23 26.55 4.08 60.64
C LYS A 23 25.80 3.21 59.60
N PRO A 24 26.06 1.89 59.63
CA PRO A 24 25.44 0.92 58.72
C PRO A 24 24.07 0.45 59.24
N GLU A 25 23.33 -0.20 58.33
CA GLU A 25 22.16 -1.05 58.55
C GLU A 25 20.82 -0.41 58.94
N LYS A 26 19.88 -0.45 57.98
CA LYS A 26 18.46 -0.69 58.27
C LYS A 26 17.95 -1.80 57.36
N ASN A 27 17.71 -2.96 57.96
CA ASN A 27 16.94 -4.04 57.35
C ASN A 27 15.59 -3.49 56.85
N PRO A 28 15.14 -3.79 55.61
CA PRO A 28 13.87 -3.31 55.11
C PRO A 28 12.73 -3.92 55.93
N SER A 29 11.80 -3.09 56.42
CA SER A 29 10.63 -3.56 57.13
C SER A 29 9.80 -4.54 56.29
N PRO A 30 9.09 -5.51 56.90
CA PRO A 30 8.33 -6.53 56.18
C PRO A 30 7.32 -5.94 55.17
N ALA A 31 6.70 -4.81 55.51
CA ALA A 31 5.73 -4.12 54.67
C ALA A 31 6.31 -3.66 53.31
N ARG A 32 7.53 -3.09 53.29
CA ARG A 32 8.17 -2.64 52.02
C ARG A 32 8.63 -3.81 51.12
N LYS A 33 8.72 -5.03 51.65
CA LYS A 33 9.04 -6.24 50.85
C LYS A 33 7.80 -6.85 50.22
N GLU A 34 6.61 -6.65 50.81
CA GLU A 34 5.34 -7.10 50.24
C GLU A 34 4.91 -6.20 49.07
N ASP A 35 4.97 -4.87 49.23
CA ASP A 35 4.68 -3.92 48.14
C ASP A 35 5.54 -4.19 46.90
N ARG A 36 6.85 -4.47 47.09
CA ARG A 36 7.76 -4.83 45.99
C ARG A 36 7.45 -6.17 45.32
N LYS A 37 6.84 -7.11 46.05
CA LYS A 37 6.41 -8.41 45.47
C LYS A 37 5.11 -8.25 44.69
N GLU A 38 4.23 -7.36 45.15
CA GLU A 38 2.96 -7.06 44.50
C GLU A 38 3.17 -6.32 43.18
N ASP A 39 3.99 -5.28 43.17
CA ASP A 39 4.39 -4.53 41.96
C ASP A 39 5.09 -5.44 40.92
N ARG A 40 5.89 -6.41 41.39
CA ARG A 40 6.54 -7.41 40.51
C ARG A 40 5.55 -8.44 39.94
N LYS A 41 4.46 -8.75 40.66
CA LYS A 41 3.36 -9.59 40.15
C LYS A 41 2.49 -8.82 39.16
N GLU A 42 2.25 -7.54 39.41
CA GLU A 42 1.48 -6.66 38.55
C GLU A 42 2.16 -6.46 37.19
N ARG A 43 3.45 -6.11 37.18
CA ARG A 43 4.27 -6.03 35.95
C ARG A 43 4.29 -7.33 35.14
N ARG A 44 4.27 -8.49 35.81
CA ARG A 44 4.20 -9.80 35.12
C ARG A 44 2.84 -10.02 34.46
N LYS A 45 1.75 -9.66 35.14
CA LYS A 45 0.39 -9.73 34.57
C LYS A 45 0.23 -8.76 33.40
N GLU A 46 0.80 -7.56 33.49
CA GLU A 46 0.78 -6.56 32.41
C GLU A 46 1.52 -7.05 31.16
N GLN A 47 2.75 -7.58 31.32
CA GLN A 47 3.51 -8.19 30.21
C GLN A 47 2.78 -9.38 29.58
N GLU A 48 2.05 -10.17 30.36
CA GLU A 48 1.26 -11.29 29.85
C GLU A 48 0.05 -10.82 29.03
N MET A 49 -0.65 -9.79 29.51
CA MET A 49 -1.76 -9.16 28.78
C MET A 49 -1.29 -8.48 27.49
N GLU A 50 -0.12 -7.86 27.51
CA GLU A 50 0.49 -7.25 26.32
C GLU A 50 0.87 -8.31 25.28
N ARG A 51 1.49 -9.42 25.69
CA ARG A 51 1.76 -10.57 24.81
C ARG A 51 0.47 -11.14 24.21
N LYS A 52 -0.61 -11.19 24.99
CA LYS A 52 -1.91 -11.68 24.52
C LYS A 52 -2.49 -10.77 23.42
N ARG A 53 -2.43 -9.45 23.61
CA ARG A 53 -2.85 -8.45 22.61
C ARG A 53 -1.99 -8.50 21.35
N GLU A 54 -0.68 -8.70 21.50
CA GLU A 54 0.25 -8.82 20.37
C GLU A 54 -0.03 -10.08 19.53
N VAL A 55 -0.30 -11.21 20.17
CA VAL A 55 -0.72 -12.44 19.48
C VAL A 55 -2.06 -12.25 18.77
N GLU A 56 -3.00 -11.52 19.37
CA GLU A 56 -4.29 -11.21 18.76
C GLU A 56 -4.15 -10.33 17.51
N ARG A 57 -3.37 -9.25 17.57
CA ARG A 57 -3.05 -8.41 16.40
C ARG A 57 -2.41 -9.20 15.27
N ARG A 58 -1.45 -10.10 15.59
CA ARG A 58 -0.82 -10.96 14.58
C ARG A 58 -1.81 -11.92 13.92
N LYS A 59 -2.76 -12.46 14.69
CA LYS A 59 -3.84 -13.32 14.16
C LYS A 59 -4.82 -12.52 13.29
N GLU A 60 -5.11 -11.27 13.64
CA GLU A 60 -5.96 -10.39 12.83
C GLU A 60 -5.31 -10.05 11.49
N ILE A 61 -4.04 -9.61 11.49
CA ILE A 61 -3.28 -9.32 10.27
C ILE A 61 -3.16 -10.57 9.38
N ALA A 62 -2.99 -11.76 9.97
CA ALA A 62 -2.94 -13.01 9.21
C ALA A 62 -4.28 -13.32 8.52
N ARG A 63 -5.41 -13.10 9.21
CA ARG A 63 -6.76 -13.27 8.63
C ARG A 63 -7.02 -12.27 7.52
N GLU A 64 -6.63 -11.01 7.70
CA GLU A 64 -6.77 -9.98 6.69
C GLU A 64 -5.95 -10.31 5.43
N LYS A 65 -4.69 -10.73 5.59
CA LYS A 65 -3.85 -11.16 4.46
C LYS A 65 -4.41 -12.38 3.73
N GLU A 66 -5.00 -13.32 4.45
CA GLU A 66 -5.63 -14.49 3.85
C GLU A 66 -6.89 -14.10 3.05
N GLN A 67 -7.73 -13.23 3.62
CA GLN A 67 -8.91 -12.70 2.95
C GLN A 67 -8.54 -11.87 1.72
N GLU A 68 -7.51 -11.03 1.81
CA GLU A 68 -7.00 -10.28 0.67
C GLU A 68 -6.59 -11.25 -0.44
N LYS A 69 -5.76 -12.26 -0.14
CA LYS A 69 -5.31 -13.26 -1.12
C LYS A 69 -6.48 -14.00 -1.79
N GLN A 70 -7.51 -14.36 -1.03
CA GLN A 70 -8.73 -14.98 -1.58
C GLN A 70 -9.46 -14.02 -2.54
N ASN A 71 -9.59 -12.75 -2.17
CA ASN A 71 -10.17 -11.74 -3.05
C ASN A 71 -9.35 -11.59 -4.34
N GLN A 72 -8.02 -11.52 -4.26
CA GLN A 72 -7.16 -11.42 -5.45
C GLN A 72 -7.36 -12.62 -6.39
N GLN A 73 -7.45 -13.84 -5.84
CA GLN A 73 -7.71 -15.04 -6.64
C GLN A 73 -9.09 -15.00 -7.31
N LYS A 74 -10.11 -14.50 -6.60
CA LYS A 74 -11.46 -14.34 -7.15
C LYS A 74 -11.46 -13.35 -8.31
N TRP A 75 -10.83 -12.18 -8.15
CA TRP A 75 -10.67 -11.18 -9.20
C TRP A 75 -9.96 -11.75 -10.43
N HIS A 76 -8.85 -12.47 -10.24
CA HIS A 76 -8.15 -13.11 -11.35
C HIS A 76 -9.02 -14.13 -12.10
N LYS A 77 -9.81 -14.94 -11.37
CA LYS A 77 -10.73 -15.90 -11.97
C LYS A 77 -11.84 -15.20 -12.77
N GLU A 78 -12.33 -14.06 -12.28
CA GLU A 78 -13.32 -13.25 -12.99
C GLU A 78 -12.74 -12.59 -14.24
N LEU A 79 -11.52 -12.07 -14.17
CA LEU A 79 -10.80 -11.53 -15.34
C LEU A 79 -10.59 -12.62 -16.41
N GLU A 80 -10.23 -13.84 -16.00
CA GLU A 80 -10.11 -14.98 -16.90
C GLU A 80 -11.47 -15.33 -17.56
N LYS A 81 -12.54 -15.34 -16.77
CA LYS A 81 -13.90 -15.59 -17.26
C LYS A 81 -14.36 -14.50 -18.22
N GLU A 82 -14.02 -13.24 -17.97
CA GLU A 82 -14.27 -12.14 -18.90
C GLU A 82 -13.50 -12.32 -20.20
N ARG A 83 -12.21 -12.68 -20.14
CA ARG A 83 -11.42 -12.98 -21.32
C ARG A 83 -11.99 -14.15 -22.13
N GLN A 84 -12.53 -15.17 -21.47
CA GLN A 84 -13.22 -16.27 -22.15
C GLN A 84 -14.51 -15.78 -22.84
N ARG A 85 -15.33 -14.97 -22.16
CA ARG A 85 -16.52 -14.33 -22.77
C ARG A 85 -16.14 -13.48 -23.97
N GLU A 86 -15.02 -12.76 -23.90
CA GLU A 86 -14.51 -11.96 -25.01
C GLU A 86 -14.11 -12.84 -26.21
N LYS A 87 -13.43 -13.97 -25.99
CA LYS A 87 -13.09 -14.92 -27.04
C LYS A 87 -14.32 -15.59 -27.65
N GLU A 88 -15.33 -15.89 -26.85
CA GLU A 88 -16.60 -16.46 -27.32
C GLU A 88 -17.35 -15.48 -28.22
N LEU A 89 -17.48 -14.22 -27.79
CA LEU A 89 -18.06 -13.16 -28.60
C LEU A 89 -17.29 -12.98 -29.92
N GLN A 90 -15.96 -13.04 -29.90
CA GLN A 90 -15.16 -13.00 -31.14
C GLN A 90 -15.41 -14.21 -32.05
N ARG A 91 -15.60 -15.42 -31.48
CA ARG A 91 -15.84 -16.63 -32.28
C ARG A 91 -17.22 -16.64 -32.91
N ASP A 92 -18.24 -16.24 -32.15
CA ASP A 92 -19.60 -16.07 -32.67
C ASP A 92 -19.64 -14.99 -33.74
N HIS A 93 -18.87 -13.91 -33.55
CA HIS A 93 -18.69 -12.87 -34.55
C HIS A 93 -18.03 -13.42 -35.82
N LEU A 94 -16.92 -14.17 -35.72
CA LEU A 94 -16.25 -14.76 -36.88
C LEU A 94 -17.18 -15.72 -37.66
N ARG A 95 -18.06 -16.44 -36.95
CA ARG A 95 -19.10 -17.28 -37.57
C ARG A 95 -20.16 -16.45 -38.31
N GLN A 96 -20.48 -15.25 -37.83
CA GLN A 96 -21.38 -14.31 -38.51
C GLN A 96 -20.69 -13.50 -39.64
N GLU A 97 -19.38 -13.23 -39.52
CA GLU A 97 -18.58 -12.47 -40.49
C GLU A 97 -18.36 -13.20 -41.80
N ALA A 98 -18.30 -14.54 -41.77
CA ALA A 98 -18.24 -15.37 -42.97
C ALA A 98 -19.44 -15.13 -43.93
N SER A 99 -20.46 -14.37 -43.51
CA SER A 99 -21.64 -14.06 -44.31
C SER A 99 -21.78 -12.59 -44.75
N THR A 100 -21.09 -11.59 -44.15
CA THR A 100 -21.25 -10.16 -44.55
C THR A 100 -20.02 -9.29 -44.20
N SER A 101 -18.96 -9.32 -45.02
CA SER A 101 -17.69 -8.66 -44.69
C SER A 101 -17.63 -7.17 -45.09
N SER A 102 -16.84 -6.41 -44.35
CA SER A 102 -16.41 -5.01 -44.57
C SER A 102 -17.21 -3.88 -43.87
N LYS A 103 -18.55 -3.90 -43.82
CA LYS A 103 -19.30 -2.74 -43.25
C LYS A 103 -19.41 -2.68 -41.71
N ARG A 104 -19.13 -3.77 -40.98
CA ARG A 104 -19.51 -3.93 -39.55
C ARG A 104 -18.40 -3.74 -38.52
N VAL A 105 -17.11 -3.81 -38.87
CA VAL A 105 -16.02 -3.56 -37.89
C VAL A 105 -16.13 -2.13 -37.33
N ASN A 106 -16.55 -1.17 -38.16
CA ASN A 106 -16.87 0.17 -37.70
C ASN A 106 -18.11 0.19 -36.79
N ALA A 107 -19.14 -0.63 -37.05
CA ALA A 107 -20.40 -0.59 -36.30
C ALA A 107 -20.27 -1.02 -34.84
N GLU A 108 -19.38 -1.97 -34.50
CA GLU A 108 -19.14 -2.33 -33.10
C GLU A 108 -18.36 -1.25 -32.35
N ILE A 109 -17.32 -0.69 -32.98
CA ILE A 109 -16.59 0.45 -32.42
C ILE A 109 -17.55 1.61 -32.20
N THR A 110 -18.46 1.89 -33.15
CA THR A 110 -19.50 2.91 -33.00
C THR A 110 -20.43 2.63 -31.81
N LYS A 111 -20.85 1.37 -31.57
CA LYS A 111 -21.64 1.04 -30.36
C LYS A 111 -20.85 1.29 -29.07
N PHE A 112 -19.56 0.96 -29.07
CA PHE A 112 -18.70 1.25 -27.92
C PHE A 112 -18.47 2.75 -27.76
N ASP A 113 -18.43 3.52 -28.85
CA ASP A 113 -18.33 4.98 -28.81
C ASP A 113 -19.58 5.61 -28.20
N ASP A 114 -20.79 5.14 -28.55
CA ASP A 114 -22.03 5.66 -27.95
C ASP A 114 -22.11 5.40 -26.44
N GLU A 115 -21.66 4.22 -25.98
CA GLU A 115 -21.57 3.90 -24.54
C GLU A 115 -20.51 4.77 -23.86
N PHE A 116 -19.35 4.92 -24.49
CA PHE A 116 -18.26 5.75 -24.00
C PHE A 116 -18.66 7.21 -23.84
N GLU A 117 -19.28 7.82 -24.86
CA GLU A 117 -19.66 9.24 -24.83
C GLU A 117 -20.69 9.51 -23.72
N ARG A 118 -21.64 8.60 -23.49
CA ARG A 118 -22.57 8.75 -22.36
C ARG A 118 -21.86 8.70 -21.01
N ASP A 119 -20.91 7.79 -20.83
CA ASP A 119 -20.22 7.60 -19.56
C ASP A 119 -19.22 8.73 -19.30
N ILE A 120 -18.49 9.17 -20.34
CA ILE A 120 -17.52 10.25 -20.23
C ILE A 120 -18.21 11.58 -19.93
N GLU A 121 -19.35 11.90 -20.56
CA GLU A 121 -20.12 13.12 -20.26
C GLU A 121 -20.62 13.15 -18.80
N LYS A 122 -21.08 12.01 -18.29
CA LYS A 122 -21.50 11.91 -16.88
C LYS A 122 -20.30 12.09 -15.95
N LEU A 123 -19.16 11.51 -16.31
CA LEU A 123 -17.92 11.67 -15.55
C LEU A 123 -17.49 13.15 -15.53
N GLU A 124 -17.52 13.85 -16.67
CA GLU A 124 -17.22 15.30 -16.76
C GLU A 124 -18.06 16.15 -15.82
N ARG A 125 -19.36 15.86 -15.72
CA ARG A 125 -20.24 16.59 -14.80
C ARG A 125 -19.89 16.29 -13.34
N SER A 126 -19.53 15.04 -13.04
CA SER A 126 -19.22 14.61 -11.67
C SER A 126 -17.90 15.16 -11.14
N ILE A 127 -16.89 15.37 -12.00
CA ILE A 127 -15.55 15.80 -11.57
C ILE A 127 -15.50 17.26 -11.10
N CYS A 128 -16.54 18.05 -11.37
CA CYS A 128 -16.65 19.44 -10.90
C CYS A 128 -16.67 19.58 -9.38
N GLN A 129 -17.09 18.52 -8.67
CA GLN A 129 -17.19 18.49 -7.21
C GLN A 129 -15.90 18.00 -6.53
N LEU A 130 -14.91 17.57 -7.31
CA LEU A 130 -13.64 17.06 -6.79
C LEU A 130 -12.70 18.20 -6.36
N ASP A 131 -11.80 17.89 -5.44
CA ASP A 131 -10.68 18.77 -5.10
C ASP A 131 -9.71 18.94 -6.28
N PHE A 132 -8.92 20.01 -6.25
CA PHE A 132 -8.03 20.39 -7.36
C PHE A 132 -7.14 19.22 -7.83
N ARG A 133 -6.51 18.49 -6.89
CA ARG A 133 -5.58 17.40 -7.20
C ARG A 133 -6.29 16.20 -7.84
N SER A 134 -7.47 15.83 -7.33
CA SER A 134 -8.31 14.77 -7.89
C SER A 134 -8.83 15.15 -9.28
N LYS A 135 -9.25 16.41 -9.45
CA LYS A 135 -9.70 16.94 -10.74
C LYS A 135 -8.59 16.86 -11.79
N THR A 136 -7.34 17.20 -11.45
CA THR A 136 -6.20 17.04 -12.35
C THR A 136 -6.03 15.59 -12.81
N MET A 137 -6.12 14.60 -11.92
CA MET A 137 -6.02 13.19 -12.32
C MET A 137 -7.19 12.76 -13.18
N ALA A 138 -8.40 13.17 -12.81
CA ALA A 138 -9.59 12.88 -13.58
C ALA A 138 -9.42 13.38 -15.02
N THR A 139 -9.00 14.63 -15.20
CA THR A 139 -8.71 15.19 -16.52
C THR A 139 -7.67 14.38 -17.29
N MET A 140 -6.53 14.04 -16.68
CA MET A 140 -5.50 13.24 -17.37
C MET A 140 -6.00 11.85 -17.79
N TRP A 141 -6.75 11.18 -16.92
CA TRP A 141 -7.35 9.88 -17.23
C TRP A 141 -8.41 9.97 -18.32
N MET A 142 -9.22 11.02 -18.31
CA MET A 142 -10.22 11.27 -19.34
C MET A 142 -9.57 11.57 -20.69
N ASP A 143 -8.51 12.38 -20.72
CA ASP A 143 -7.75 12.65 -21.94
C ASP A 143 -7.17 11.35 -22.52
N LYS A 144 -6.67 10.45 -21.66
CA LYS A 144 -6.20 9.13 -22.08
C LYS A 144 -7.34 8.28 -22.66
N LEU A 145 -8.51 8.28 -22.04
CA LEU A 145 -9.67 7.51 -22.49
C LEU A 145 -10.26 8.07 -23.78
N ARG A 146 -10.19 9.39 -24.03
CA ARG A 146 -10.65 10.03 -25.26
C ARG A 146 -9.77 9.70 -26.48
N GLN A 147 -8.61 9.08 -26.29
CA GLN A 147 -7.78 8.63 -27.41
C GLN A 147 -8.55 7.58 -28.25
N PRO A 148 -8.62 7.72 -29.58
CA PRO A 148 -9.30 6.77 -30.44
C PRO A 148 -8.71 5.36 -30.27
N PRO A 149 -9.54 4.34 -29.99
CA PRO A 149 -9.04 2.97 -29.82
C PRO A 149 -8.56 2.40 -31.15
N HIS A 150 -7.46 1.64 -31.13
CA HIS A 150 -6.90 1.03 -32.34
C HIS A 150 -7.62 -0.26 -32.76
N ASN A 151 -8.35 -0.89 -31.84
CA ASN A 151 -9.08 -2.13 -32.07
C ASN A 151 -10.26 -2.28 -31.10
N ALA A 152 -11.14 -3.25 -31.35
CA ALA A 152 -12.33 -3.48 -30.54
C ALA A 152 -12.03 -3.88 -29.09
N ALA A 153 -10.91 -4.56 -28.80
CA ALA A 153 -10.53 -4.91 -27.44
C ALA A 153 -10.11 -3.68 -26.63
N GLU A 154 -9.42 -2.74 -27.27
CA GLU A 154 -9.08 -1.46 -26.68
C GLU A 154 -10.32 -0.57 -26.46
N ALA A 155 -11.26 -0.54 -27.41
CA ALA A 155 -12.54 0.16 -27.27
C ALA A 155 -13.35 -0.39 -26.08
N ARG A 156 -13.40 -1.72 -25.91
CA ARG A 156 -14.03 -2.34 -24.73
C ARG A 156 -13.32 -1.98 -23.43
N SER A 157 -11.98 -1.99 -23.43
CA SER A 157 -11.18 -1.65 -22.25
C SER A 157 -11.38 -0.20 -21.83
N ARG A 158 -11.47 0.72 -22.80
CA ARG A 158 -11.85 2.12 -22.58
C ARG A 158 -13.17 2.22 -21.84
N ASN A 159 -14.21 1.54 -22.32
CA ASN A 159 -15.54 1.59 -21.73
C ASN A 159 -15.53 1.03 -20.29
N ILE A 160 -14.87 -0.10 -20.06
CA ILE A 160 -14.76 -0.70 -18.72
C ILE A 160 -14.10 0.27 -17.73
N ILE A 161 -12.99 0.91 -18.12
CA ILE A 161 -12.29 1.87 -17.27
C ILE A 161 -13.16 3.11 -17.04
N ALA A 162 -13.80 3.65 -18.08
CA ALA A 162 -14.67 4.81 -17.98
C ALA A 162 -15.86 4.55 -17.03
N SER A 163 -16.57 3.43 -17.21
CA SER A 163 -17.70 3.04 -16.35
C SER A 163 -17.24 2.83 -14.91
N HIS A 164 -16.05 2.26 -14.68
CA HIS A 164 -15.49 2.10 -13.33
C HIS A 164 -15.18 3.44 -12.66
N LEU A 165 -14.52 4.36 -13.37
CA LEU A 165 -14.24 5.71 -12.88
C LEU A 165 -15.53 6.46 -12.54
N LEU A 166 -16.54 6.36 -13.41
CA LEU A 166 -17.85 6.97 -13.17
C LEU A 166 -18.52 6.40 -11.92
N LYS A 167 -18.54 5.07 -11.79
CA LYS A 167 -19.12 4.37 -10.65
C LYS A 167 -18.46 4.78 -9.33
N CYS A 168 -17.14 4.95 -9.34
CA CYS A 168 -16.33 5.17 -8.13
C CYS A 168 -15.93 6.63 -7.88
N CYS A 169 -16.41 7.57 -8.70
CA CYS A 169 -16.08 8.99 -8.57
C CYS A 169 -16.46 9.54 -7.18
N GLY A 170 -17.59 9.11 -6.61
CA GLY A 170 -18.04 9.50 -5.27
C GLY A 170 -17.17 8.96 -4.12
N ASP A 171 -16.41 7.90 -4.36
CA ASP A 171 -15.56 7.24 -3.35
C ASP A 171 -14.13 7.79 -3.34
N ASN A 172 -13.89 8.97 -3.92
CA ASN A 172 -12.57 9.59 -4.08
C ASN A 172 -11.57 8.67 -4.81
N ILE A 173 -12.00 7.98 -5.87
CA ILE A 173 -11.16 7.05 -6.64
C ILE A 173 -9.83 7.68 -7.08
N PHE A 174 -9.80 8.97 -7.40
CA PHE A 174 -8.58 9.72 -7.79
C PHE A 174 -7.61 10.03 -6.65
N LYS A 175 -7.93 9.63 -5.41
CA LYS A 175 -7.00 9.61 -4.27
C LYS A 175 -6.49 8.20 -4.00
N MET A 176 -7.07 7.20 -4.64
CA MET A 176 -6.71 5.80 -4.50
C MET A 176 -5.86 5.34 -5.67
N GLU A 177 -4.96 4.42 -5.37
CA GLU A 177 -4.18 3.76 -6.39
C GLU A 177 -5.09 2.89 -7.27
N PRO A 178 -4.83 2.82 -8.60
CA PRO A 178 -3.76 3.48 -9.35
C PRO A 178 -4.15 4.85 -9.94
N PHE A 179 -5.37 5.31 -9.68
CA PHE A 179 -5.93 6.52 -10.30
C PHE A 179 -5.48 7.84 -9.63
N ASN A 180 -4.76 7.75 -8.51
CA ASN A 180 -4.04 8.84 -7.87
C ASN A 180 -2.81 9.32 -8.67
N HIS A 181 -2.41 8.55 -9.69
CA HIS A 181 -1.31 8.88 -10.60
C HIS A 181 -1.80 9.11 -12.03
N PRO A 182 -1.00 9.82 -12.85
CA PRO A 182 -1.24 9.91 -14.29
C PRO A 182 -1.39 8.53 -14.94
N PRO A 183 -2.24 8.41 -15.98
CA PRO A 183 -2.38 7.16 -16.71
C PRO A 183 -1.04 6.70 -17.30
N PRO A 184 -0.70 5.39 -17.23
CA PRO A 184 0.51 4.86 -17.84
C PRO A 184 0.51 5.06 -19.37
N PRO A 185 1.69 5.09 -20.02
CA PRO A 185 1.78 5.22 -21.48
C PRO A 185 1.33 3.95 -22.23
N GLN A 186 0.93 2.89 -21.53
CA GLN A 186 0.49 1.64 -22.15
C GLN A 186 -0.89 1.78 -22.82
N ASN A 187 -1.26 0.78 -23.63
CA ASN A 187 -2.61 0.70 -24.21
C ASN A 187 -3.65 0.36 -23.12
N LEU A 188 -4.93 0.68 -23.40
CA LEU A 188 -5.99 0.53 -22.39
C LEU A 188 -6.26 -0.93 -22.00
N THR A 189 -6.00 -1.87 -22.90
CA THR A 189 -6.14 -3.31 -22.61
C THR A 189 -5.14 -3.77 -21.55
N SER A 190 -3.86 -3.43 -21.70
CA SER A 190 -2.81 -3.76 -20.74
C SER A 190 -3.02 -3.03 -19.41
N ILE A 191 -3.53 -1.79 -19.46
CA ILE A 191 -3.89 -1.04 -18.26
C ILE A 191 -4.99 -1.77 -17.50
N ARG A 192 -6.10 -2.11 -18.18
CA ARG A 192 -7.23 -2.88 -17.62
C ARG A 192 -6.74 -4.18 -16.95
N GLU A 193 -5.89 -4.94 -17.63
CA GLU A 193 -5.37 -6.22 -17.13
C GLU A 193 -4.50 -6.05 -15.89
N LYS A 194 -3.59 -5.06 -15.86
CA LYS A 194 -2.75 -4.78 -14.68
C LYS A 194 -3.56 -4.35 -13.46
N MET A 195 -4.64 -3.62 -13.71
CA MET A 195 -5.57 -3.17 -12.68
C MET A 195 -6.61 -4.24 -12.30
N VAL A 196 -6.65 -5.35 -13.05
CA VAL A 196 -7.62 -6.44 -12.87
C VAL A 196 -9.07 -5.91 -12.90
N LEU A 197 -9.33 -4.96 -13.79
CA LEU A 197 -10.64 -4.32 -13.94
C LEU A 197 -11.57 -5.15 -14.82
N THR A 198 -12.80 -5.33 -14.35
CA THR A 198 -13.92 -5.94 -15.07
C THR A 198 -15.14 -5.03 -14.99
N ARG A 199 -16.20 -5.32 -15.75
CA ARG A 199 -17.48 -4.56 -15.65
C ARG A 199 -18.08 -4.51 -14.24
N ASP A 200 -17.81 -5.52 -13.42
CA ASP A 200 -18.39 -5.66 -12.08
C ASP A 200 -17.46 -5.12 -10.98
N SER A 201 -16.34 -4.48 -11.34
CA SER A 201 -15.35 -3.92 -10.41
C SER A 201 -15.96 -3.03 -9.31
N THR A 202 -15.61 -3.32 -8.04
CA THR A 202 -16.01 -2.54 -6.87
C THR A 202 -15.01 -1.41 -6.60
N CYS A 203 -15.46 -0.33 -5.97
CA CYS A 203 -14.66 0.88 -5.73
C CYS A 203 -13.60 0.73 -4.62
N HIS A 204 -13.75 -0.30 -3.77
CA HIS A 204 -12.80 -0.62 -2.70
C HIS A 204 -12.14 -1.97 -2.96
N GLY A 205 -10.85 -2.07 -2.62
CA GLY A 205 -10.09 -3.32 -2.64
C GLY A 205 -9.62 -3.76 -4.02
N MET A 206 -9.27 -2.82 -4.91
CA MET A 206 -8.64 -3.17 -6.18
C MET A 206 -7.30 -3.85 -5.92
N PRO A 207 -7.13 -5.14 -6.29
CA PRO A 207 -5.84 -5.79 -6.24
C PRO A 207 -4.99 -5.17 -7.33
N ILE A 208 -4.22 -4.16 -6.96
CA ILE A 208 -3.13 -3.75 -7.83
C ILE A 208 -2.15 -4.90 -7.76
N ALA A 209 -1.90 -5.54 -8.89
CA ALA A 209 -0.78 -6.45 -9.04
C ALA A 209 0.52 -5.64 -8.93
N ARG A 210 0.83 -5.14 -7.73
CA ARG A 210 2.10 -4.48 -7.47
C ARG A 210 3.15 -5.59 -7.57
N PRO A 211 4.16 -5.45 -8.45
CA PRO A 211 5.37 -6.23 -8.25
C PRO A 211 5.84 -5.87 -6.84
N LYS A 212 5.84 -6.86 -5.94
CA LYS A 212 6.30 -6.69 -4.57
C LYS A 212 7.71 -6.13 -4.68
N GLU A 213 7.91 -4.84 -4.37
CA GLU A 213 9.23 -4.25 -4.48
C GLU A 213 10.17 -5.08 -3.60
N PRO A 214 11.24 -5.66 -4.17
CA PRO A 214 12.22 -6.33 -3.35
C PRO A 214 12.74 -5.26 -2.39
N ASN A 215 12.55 -5.49 -1.09
CA ASN A 215 12.95 -4.61 0.02
C ASN A 215 11.96 -3.51 0.44
N ALA A 216 10.69 -3.50 0.03
CA ALA A 216 9.70 -2.52 0.53
C ALA A 216 9.67 -2.44 2.08
N ASN A 217 9.72 -3.60 2.74
CA ASN A 217 9.77 -3.70 4.20
C ASN A 217 11.07 -3.14 4.81
N LEU A 218 12.20 -3.24 4.09
CA LEU A 218 13.49 -2.70 4.54
C LEU A 218 13.53 -1.19 4.34
N THR A 219 12.98 -0.68 3.24
CA THR A 219 12.84 0.76 2.99
C THR A 219 11.99 1.40 4.08
N GLN A 220 10.85 0.80 4.42
CA GLN A 220 10.02 1.25 5.53
C GLN A 220 10.75 1.16 6.88
N LEU A 221 11.45 0.06 7.14
CA LEU A 221 12.22 -0.09 8.38
C LEU A 221 13.32 0.98 8.54
N PHE A 222 13.99 1.33 7.44
CA PHE A 222 15.01 2.37 7.45
C PHE A 222 14.40 3.76 7.61
N SER A 223 13.26 4.06 6.98
CA SER A 223 12.58 5.34 7.15
C SER A 223 12.06 5.54 8.58
N ASP A 224 11.60 4.45 9.21
CA ASP A 224 11.01 4.50 10.55
C ASP A 224 12.09 4.51 11.65
N SER A 225 13.34 4.22 11.30
CA SER A 225 14.48 4.29 12.21
C SER A 225 14.93 5.74 12.41
N TYR A 226 15.24 6.11 13.66
CA TYR A 226 15.65 7.47 14.03
C TYR A 226 16.82 8.04 13.21
N ASP A 227 17.73 7.17 12.76
CA ASP A 227 18.93 7.53 12.00
C ASP A 227 18.84 7.19 10.50
N GLY A 228 17.63 6.95 9.97
CA GLY A 228 17.44 6.54 8.58
C GLY A 228 18.01 5.15 8.26
N GLY A 229 18.24 4.31 9.28
CA GLY A 229 18.79 2.96 9.14
C GLY A 229 20.32 2.93 9.04
N ALA A 230 21.02 4.03 9.34
CA ALA A 230 22.48 4.09 9.27
C ALA A 230 23.17 3.06 10.17
N PHE A 231 22.64 2.84 11.37
CA PHE A 231 23.07 1.81 12.31
C PHE A 231 22.76 0.40 11.77
N LEU A 232 21.54 0.17 11.28
CA LEU A 232 21.11 -1.14 10.77
C LEU A 232 21.95 -1.60 9.56
N ARG A 233 22.42 -0.66 8.73
CA ARG A 233 23.31 -0.95 7.59
C ARG A 233 24.72 -1.37 8.00
N GLN A 234 25.17 -1.03 9.21
CA GLN A 234 26.49 -1.40 9.72
C GLN A 234 26.50 -2.77 10.42
N LEU A 235 25.32 -3.31 10.72
CA LEU A 235 25.22 -4.61 11.36
C LEU A 235 25.59 -5.73 10.37
N PRO A 236 26.41 -6.71 10.79
CA PRO A 236 26.72 -7.86 9.94
C PRO A 236 25.42 -8.64 9.68
N VAL A 237 25.06 -8.78 8.40
CA VAL A 237 23.89 -9.57 8.01
C VAL A 237 24.23 -11.06 8.22
N PRO A 238 23.45 -11.82 9.00
CA PRO A 238 23.65 -13.26 9.13
C PRO A 238 23.53 -13.91 7.75
N ARG A 239 24.55 -14.65 7.30
CA ARG A 239 24.56 -15.29 5.98
C ARG A 239 23.48 -16.37 5.84
N ASP A 240 23.09 -16.98 6.96
CA ASP A 240 21.94 -17.87 7.09
C ASP A 240 21.30 -17.67 8.47
N GLY A 241 20.05 -17.18 8.51
CA GLY A 241 19.30 -16.97 9.74
C GLY A 241 18.20 -15.91 9.61
N ALA A 242 17.31 -15.86 10.59
CA ALA A 242 16.31 -14.81 10.73
C ALA A 242 16.69 -13.88 11.89
N PHE A 243 16.56 -12.58 11.69
CA PHE A 243 16.67 -11.57 12.77
C PHE A 243 15.39 -10.73 12.81
N PHE A 244 15.11 -10.16 13.97
CA PHE A 244 14.00 -9.23 14.16
C PHE A 244 14.54 -7.95 14.78
N ILE A 245 13.99 -6.82 14.38
CA ILE A 245 14.34 -5.50 14.92
C ILE A 245 13.14 -5.02 15.73
N TYR A 246 13.40 -4.64 16.98
CA TYR A 246 12.37 -4.13 17.89
C TYR A 246 12.53 -2.61 18.00
N HIS A 247 11.55 -1.87 17.47
CA HIS A 247 11.54 -0.42 17.50
C HIS A 247 10.80 0.06 18.76
N MET A 248 11.52 0.68 19.71
CA MET A 248 10.92 1.23 20.93
C MET A 248 10.86 2.76 20.83
N GLN A 249 9.68 3.34 21.10
CA GLN A 249 9.56 4.78 21.28
C GLN A 249 9.93 5.15 22.72
N PRO A 250 10.76 6.20 22.94
CA PRO A 250 10.96 6.73 24.27
C PRO A 250 9.66 7.39 24.76
N ASN A 251 9.26 7.08 25.99
CA ASN A 251 8.13 7.76 26.63
C ASN A 251 8.49 9.24 26.83
N LEU A 252 7.78 10.13 26.13
CA LEU A 252 7.79 11.58 26.36
C LEU A 252 6.69 11.95 27.36
#